data_AF-A0A523UBP1-F1
#
_entry.id   AF-A0A523UBP1-F1
#
_cell.length_a   1.000
_cell.length_b   1.000
_cell.length_c   1.000
_cell.angle_alpha   90.00
_cell.angle_beta   90.00
_cell.angle_gamma   90.00
#
_symmetry.space_group_name_H-M   'P 1'
#
loop_
_entity.id
_entity.type
_entity.pdbx_description
1 polymer ?
#
loop_
_entity_poly.entity_id
_entity_poly.type
_entity_poly.pdbx_seq_one_letter_code
_entity_poly.pdbx_strand_id
1 'polypeptide(L)'
;MAKKVWTFEVEGQRHVVELEHGYWSGKRDIVIDGVPFESSSKIYDTGSVHHFDISGVPCVLRIESKLLTFDYELYVGGKKVTASK
;
A
#
# COMPACT_ATOMS: atom_id res chain seq x y z
N MET A 1 -8.61 -1.19 12.50
CA MET A 1 -8.32 -0.98 11.07
C MET A 1 -7.18 0.01 10.96
N ALA A 2 -6.32 -0.12 9.94
CA ALA A 2 -5.35 0.89 9.56
C ALA A 2 -5.83 1.62 8.32
N LYS A 3 -5.51 2.92 8.25
CA LYS A 3 -5.56 3.70 7.01
C LYS A 3 -4.18 4.30 6.80
N LYS A 4 -3.63 4.16 5.60
CA LYS A 4 -2.34 4.73 5.22
C LYS A 4 -2.48 5.42 3.87
N VAL A 5 -1.83 6.56 3.75
CA VAL A 5 -1.78 7.34 2.52
C VAL A 5 -0.32 7.68 2.25
N TRP A 6 0.12 7.46 1.02
CA TRP A 6 1.42 7.92 0.55
C TRP A 6 1.18 8.90 -0.57
N THR A 7 1.82 10.07 -0.46
CA THR A 7 1.89 11.05 -1.54
C THR A 7 3.35 11.13 -1.99
N PHE A 8 3.58 11.05 -3.29
CA PHE A 8 4.90 11.20 -3.89
C PHE A 8 4.78 11.78 -5.30
N GLU A 9 5.91 12.12 -5.90
CA GLU A 9 5.99 12.68 -7.24
C GLU A 9 6.81 11.75 -8.14
N VAL A 10 6.29 11.48 -9.34
CA VAL A 10 6.96 10.73 -10.41
C VAL A 10 6.89 11.60 -11.67
N GLU A 11 8.04 11.90 -12.26
CA GLU A 11 8.14 12.72 -13.49
C GLU A 11 7.41 14.07 -13.42
N GLY A 12 7.36 14.70 -12.24
CA GLY A 12 6.66 15.98 -12.02
C GLY A 12 5.16 15.86 -11.79
N GLN A 13 4.60 14.64 -11.83
CA GLN A 13 3.20 14.37 -11.50
C GLN A 13 3.07 13.82 -10.08
N ARG A 14 2.14 14.40 -9.32
CA ARG A 14 1.79 13.93 -7.98
C ARG A 14 0.90 12.70 -8.08
N HIS A 15 1.28 11.65 -7.34
CA HIS A 15 0.53 10.42 -7.21
C HIS A 15 0.16 10.14 -5.74
N VAL A 16 -0.95 9.43 -5.54
CA VAL A 16 -1.47 9.06 -4.23
C VAL A 16 -1.77 7.57 -4.20
N VAL A 17 -1.22 6.89 -3.20
CA VAL A 17 -1.54 5.49 -2.89
C VAL A 17 -2.22 5.45 -1.53
N GLU A 18 -3.40 4.84 -1.47
CA GLU A 18 -4.19 4.68 -0.26
C GLU A 18 -4.35 3.19 0.07
N LEU A 19 -4.24 2.87 1.35
CA LEU A 19 -4.46 1.53 1.88
C LEU A 19 -5.44 1.60 3.05
N GLU A 20 -6.50 0.80 2.97
CA GLU A 20 -7.34 0.44 4.12
C GLU A 20 -7.10 -1.03 4.47
N HIS A 21 -6.66 -1.30 5.69
CA HIS A 21 -6.41 -2.66 6.18
C HIS A 21 -7.24 -2.97 7.43
N GLY A 22 -8.17 -3.90 7.32
CA GLY A 22 -8.96 -4.45 8.42
C GLY A 22 -8.25 -5.60 9.13
N TYR A 23 -7.59 -5.33 10.27
CA TYR A 23 -6.85 -6.34 11.05
C TYR A 23 -7.61 -7.64 11.36
N TRP A 24 -8.91 -7.53 11.66
CA TRP A 24 -9.74 -8.67 12.06
C TRP A 24 -10.38 -9.39 10.87
N SER A 25 -10.71 -8.64 9.81
CA SER A 25 -11.32 -9.19 8.60
C SER A 25 -10.29 -9.67 7.58
N GLY A 26 -9.01 -9.31 7.77
CA GLY A 26 -7.95 -9.46 6.77
C GLY A 26 -8.22 -8.71 5.48
N LYS A 27 -9.18 -7.76 5.49
CA LYS A 27 -9.59 -6.99 4.31
C LYS A 27 -8.51 -5.97 3.97
N ARG A 28 -8.12 -5.87 2.71
CA ARG A 28 -7.14 -4.92 2.19
C ARG A 28 -7.73 -4.27 0.96
N ASP A 29 -7.96 -2.97 1.04
CA ASP A 29 -8.35 -2.15 -0.10
C ASP A 29 -7.20 -1.21 -0.44
N ILE A 30 -6.70 -1.32 -1.67
CA ILE A 30 -5.63 -0.50 -2.21
C ILE A 30 -6.21 0.34 -3.33
N VAL A 31 -6.02 1.65 -3.25
CA VAL A 31 -6.47 2.62 -4.26
C VAL A 31 -5.26 3.42 -4.73
N ILE A 32 -5.13 3.60 -6.04
CA ILE A 32 -4.03 4.34 -6.67
C ILE A 32 -4.67 5.46 -7.50
N ASP A 33 -4.34 6.71 -7.18
CA ASP A 33 -4.88 7.91 -7.84
C ASP A 33 -6.42 7.91 -7.94
N GLY A 34 -7.09 7.41 -6.89
CA GLY A 34 -8.55 7.28 -6.83
C GLY A 34 -9.13 6.08 -7.58
N VAL A 35 -8.30 5.28 -8.26
CA VAL A 35 -8.71 4.05 -8.96
C VAL A 35 -8.48 2.83 -8.06
N PRO A 36 -9.50 2.00 -7.79
CA PRO A 36 -9.33 0.76 -7.04
C PRO A 36 -8.34 -0.17 -7.75
N PHE A 37 -7.25 -0.52 -7.07
CA PHE A 37 -6.24 -1.44 -7.58
C PHE A 37 -6.50 -2.86 -7.10
N GLU A 38 -6.72 -3.03 -5.80
CA GLU A 38 -7.02 -4.34 -5.21
C GLU A 38 -8.04 -4.19 -4.08
N SER A 39 -8.99 -5.12 -4.01
CA SER A 39 -9.81 -5.36 -2.84
C SER A 39 -9.83 -6.86 -2.58
N SER A 40 -9.20 -7.28 -1.49
CA SER A 40 -9.08 -8.70 -1.14
C SER A 40 -9.27 -8.91 0.37
N SER A 41 -9.67 -10.12 0.77
CA SER A 41 -9.71 -10.52 2.18
C SER A 41 -9.16 -11.91 2.34
N LYS A 42 -8.33 -12.11 3.38
CA LYS A 42 -7.80 -13.42 3.76
C LYS A 42 -8.01 -13.68 5.25
N ILE A 43 -8.53 -14.86 5.57
CA ILE A 43 -8.84 -15.28 6.96
C ILE A 43 -7.54 -15.43 7.80
N TYR A 44 -6.40 -15.69 7.15
CA TYR A 44 -5.08 -15.73 7.78
C TYR A 44 -4.19 -14.63 7.20
N ASP A 45 -4.00 -13.55 7.97
CA ASP A 45 -3.20 -12.40 7.57
C ASP A 45 -1.73 -12.54 7.95
N THR A 46 -0.94 -13.06 7.02
CA THR A 46 0.53 -13.17 7.15
C THR A 46 1.27 -11.99 6.50
N GLY A 47 0.54 -10.92 6.17
CA GLY A 47 1.02 -9.87 5.29
C GLY A 47 0.75 -10.16 3.81
N SER A 48 1.23 -9.25 2.95
CA SER A 48 1.17 -9.37 1.49
C SER A 48 2.13 -8.39 0.80
N VAL A 49 2.46 -8.70 -0.45
CA VAL A 49 3.26 -7.86 -1.33
C VAL A 49 2.47 -7.60 -2.60
N HIS A 50 2.29 -6.33 -2.93
CA HIS A 50 1.53 -5.88 -4.08
C HIS A 50 2.47 -5.12 -5.01
N HIS A 51 2.63 -5.64 -6.23
CA HIS A 51 3.43 -5.01 -7.27
C HIS A 51 2.51 -4.28 -8.24
N PHE A 52 2.86 -3.04 -8.56
CA PHE A 52 2.17 -2.23 -9.54
C PHE A 52 3.14 -1.26 -10.19
N ASP A 53 2.68 -0.60 -11.24
CA ASP A 53 3.46 0.39 -11.99
C ASP A 53 2.74 1.73 -11.96
N ILE A 54 3.49 2.82 -11.80
CA ILE A 54 2.99 4.19 -11.93
C ILE A 54 3.93 4.91 -12.88
N SER A 55 3.41 5.31 -14.04
CA SER A 55 4.14 6.03 -15.08
C SER A 55 5.45 5.32 -15.51
N GLY A 56 5.44 3.99 -15.60
CA GLY A 56 6.61 3.18 -15.96
C GLY A 56 7.60 2.95 -14.82
N VAL A 57 7.31 3.45 -13.61
CA VAL A 57 8.14 3.24 -12.43
C VAL A 57 7.58 2.08 -11.59
N PRO A 58 8.39 1.03 -11.33
CA PRO A 58 7.95 -0.10 -10.54
C PRO A 58 7.73 0.31 -9.07
N CYS A 59 6.57 -0.05 -8.55
CA CYS A 59 6.14 0.21 -7.20
C CYS A 59 5.84 -1.09 -6.45
N VAL A 60 6.15 -1.10 -5.15
CA VAL A 60 5.91 -2.25 -4.28
C VAL A 60 5.30 -1.76 -2.96
N LEU A 61 4.06 -2.18 -2.68
CA LEU A 61 3.44 -2.02 -1.37
C LEU A 61 3.58 -3.33 -0.59
N ARG A 62 4.23 -3.25 0.57
CA ARG A 62 4.41 -4.36 1.50
C ARG A 62 3.57 -4.14 2.74
N ILE A 63 2.83 -5.17 3.11
CA ILE A 63 2.13 -5.29 4.37
C ILE A 63 2.82 -6.43 5.10
N GLU A 64 3.49 -6.14 6.21
CA GLU A 64 4.19 -7.16 6.99
C GLU A 64 3.47 -7.37 8.31
N SER A 65 3.10 -8.62 8.58
CA SER A 65 2.54 -9.02 9.86
C SER A 65 3.64 -9.11 10.91
N LYS A 66 3.49 -8.36 11.99
CA LYS A 66 4.27 -8.49 13.23
C LYS A 66 3.37 -9.07 14.31
N LEU A 67 4.00 -9.59 15.37
CA LEU A 67 3.35 -10.32 16.47
C LEU A 67 1.93 -9.82 16.85
N LEU A 68 1.76 -8.50 16.99
CA LEU A 68 0.47 -7.87 17.33
C LEU A 68 0.09 -6.69 16.42
N THR A 69 0.91 -6.36 15.43
CA THR A 69 0.76 -5.14 14.61
C THR A 69 1.11 -5.41 13.15
N PHE A 70 0.89 -4.43 12.29
CA PHE A 70 1.31 -4.50 10.90
C PHE A 70 2.19 -3.32 10.54
N ASP A 71 3.22 -3.59 9.77
CA ASP A 71 4.04 -2.58 9.12
C ASP A 71 3.59 -2.40 7.67
N TYR A 72 3.69 -1.16 7.20
CA TYR A 72 3.25 -0.76 5.87
C TYR A 72 4.36 0.04 5.20
N GLU A 73 4.87 -0.49 4.10
CA GLU A 73 5.98 0.12 3.39
C GLU A 73 5.67 0.23 1.91
N LEU A 74 5.76 1.43 1.37
CA LEU A 74 5.69 1.67 -0.05
C LEU A 74 7.09 1.96 -0.59
N TYR A 75 7.45 1.29 -1.67
CA TYR A 75 8.66 1.55 -2.45
C TYR A 75 8.27 2.01 -3.85
N VAL A 76 8.90 3.08 -4.33
CA VAL A 76 8.71 3.63 -5.68
C VAL A 76 10.09 3.72 -6.33
N GLY A 77 10.31 3.01 -7.44
CA GLY A 77 11.63 2.94 -8.08
C GLY A 77 12.72 2.42 -7.14
N GLY A 78 12.36 1.50 -6.24
CA GLY A 78 13.27 0.94 -5.23
C GLY A 78 13.53 1.83 -4.00
N LYS A 79 12.96 3.05 -3.93
CA LYS A 79 13.12 3.96 -2.78
C LYS A 79 11.89 3.92 -1.88
N LYS A 80 12.10 3.81 -0.57
CA LYS A 80 11.03 3.83 0.42
C LYS A 80 10.38 5.23 0.49
N VAL A 81 9.06 5.28 0.45
CA VAL A 81 8.25 6.49 0.57
C VAL A 81 7.64 6.53 1.97
N THR A 82 7.73 7.69 2.62
CA THR A 82 7.13 7.92 3.94
C THR A 82 5.62 8.11 3.80
N ALA A 83 4.85 7.43 4.63
CA ALA A 83 3.41 7.66 4.70
C ALA A 83 3.13 9.09 5.18
N SER A 84 2.14 9.74 4.57
CA SER A 84 1.60 11.02 5.05
C SER A 84 1.00 10.83 6.46
N LYS A 85 1.09 11.89 7.27
CA LYS A 85 0.48 11.93 8.61
C LYS A 85 -1.03 11.97 8.53
#